data_AF-A0A226RPI7-F1
#
_entry.id   AF-A0A226RPI7-F1
#
_cell.length_a   1.000
_cell.length_b   1.000
_cell.length_c   1.000
_cell.angle_alpha   90.00
_cell.angle_beta   90.00
_cell.angle_gamma   90.00
#
_symmetry.space_group_name_H-M   'P 1'
#
loop_
_entity.id
_entity.type
_entity.pdbx_description
1 polymer ?
#
loop_
_entity_poly.entity_id
_entity_poly.type
_entity_poly.pdbx_seq_one_letter_code
_entity_poly.pdbx_strand_id
1 'polypeptide(L)'
;MELRSKKRHKAFTLLETIIALVVTSIGLSLFMGFMLNLKSNLSSVRQDDLAQVEQLVSVLKTRGLSLEYKGTSFGNVVFYSPPRQANYQLKYERNKIWLNQDGQGYMPLLFDVEAFKTKWHDENYTLDLEVKLHGKVIKREVVFAKAKPPKEK
;
A
#
# COMPACT_ATOMS: atom_id res chain seq x y z
N MET A 1 58.79 -54.26 -0.21
CA MET A 1 58.67 -53.42 1.00
C MET A 1 58.17 -52.06 0.54
N GLU A 2 56.85 -51.86 0.51
CA GLU A 2 56.25 -50.61 -0.01
C GLU A 2 56.07 -49.60 1.14
N LEU A 3 56.81 -48.49 1.07
CA LEU A 3 56.66 -47.37 2.01
C LEU A 3 55.49 -46.49 1.55
N ARG A 4 54.32 -46.70 2.16
CA ARG A 4 53.16 -45.81 2.04
C ARG A 4 53.52 -44.41 2.56
N SER A 5 53.69 -43.46 1.64
CA SER A 5 53.82 -42.03 1.96
C SER A 5 52.50 -41.51 2.54
N LYS A 6 52.46 -41.24 3.85
CA LYS A 6 51.34 -40.54 4.51
C LYS A 6 51.35 -39.09 4.03
N LYS A 7 50.37 -38.69 3.22
CA LYS A 7 50.11 -37.29 2.87
C LYS A 7 49.90 -36.48 4.15
N ARG A 8 50.86 -35.61 4.49
CA ARG A 8 50.71 -34.65 5.59
C ARG A 8 49.73 -33.55 5.13
N HIS A 9 48.56 -33.49 5.75
CA HIS A 9 47.67 -32.34 5.61
C HIS A 9 48.35 -31.13 6.25
N LYS A 10 48.64 -30.09 5.45
CA LYS A 10 49.14 -28.82 5.98
C LYS A 10 48.00 -28.16 6.76
N ALA A 11 48.19 -27.97 8.06
CA ALA A 11 47.30 -27.17 8.87
C ALA A 11 47.58 -25.68 8.59
N PHE A 12 46.53 -24.86 8.68
CA PHE A 12 46.67 -23.41 8.57
C PHE A 12 47.55 -22.86 9.70
N THR A 13 48.36 -21.86 9.37
CA THR A 13 49.15 -21.15 10.37
C THR A 13 48.24 -20.30 11.26
N LEU A 14 48.63 -20.06 12.51
CA LEU A 14 47.82 -19.30 13.48
C LEU A 14 47.51 -17.87 12.98
N LEU A 15 48.40 -17.29 12.18
CA LEU A 15 48.19 -15.99 11.54
C LEU A 15 47.10 -16.06 10.46
N GLU A 16 47.09 -17.09 9.61
CA GLU A 16 46.05 -17.30 8.60
C GLU A 16 44.67 -17.49 9.23
N THR A 17 44.58 -18.21 10.35
CA THR A 17 43.30 -18.37 11.06
C THR A 17 42.81 -17.06 11.68
N ILE A 18 43.69 -16.22 12.22
CA ILE A 18 43.31 -14.89 12.72
C ILE A 18 42.80 -14.01 11.57
N ILE A 19 43.52 -13.97 10.45
CA ILE A 19 43.12 -13.19 9.27
C ILE A 19 41.77 -13.69 8.74
N ALA A 20 41.59 -15.00 8.63
CA ALA A 20 40.33 -15.60 8.20
C ALA A 20 39.17 -15.25 9.16
N LEU A 21 39.42 -15.22 10.47
CA LEU A 21 38.41 -14.86 11.46
C LEU A 21 37.97 -13.40 11.32
N VAL A 22 38.93 -12.48 11.12
CA VAL A 22 38.66 -11.04 10.92
C VAL A 22 37.85 -10.82 9.64
N VAL A 23 38.28 -11.42 8.53
CA VAL A 23 37.55 -11.29 7.24
C VAL A 23 36.15 -11.87 7.36
N THR A 24 35.99 -13.01 8.02
CA THR A 24 34.69 -13.64 8.26
C THR A 24 33.81 -12.75 9.13
N SER A 25 34.36 -12.16 10.20
CA SER A 25 33.64 -11.24 11.08
C SER A 25 33.11 -10.02 10.33
N ILE A 26 33.96 -9.38 9.51
CA ILE A 26 33.55 -8.24 8.67
C ILE A 26 32.45 -8.67 7.69
N GLY A 27 32.60 -9.83 7.06
CA GLY A 27 31.58 -10.39 6.17
C GLY A 27 30.23 -10.60 6.86
N LEU A 28 30.22 -11.16 8.08
CA LEU A 28 29.01 -11.31 8.87
C LEU A 28 28.39 -9.96 9.26
N SER A 29 29.20 -8.98 9.66
CA SER A 29 28.71 -7.63 9.99
C SER A 29 28.06 -6.95 8.80
N LEU A 30 28.67 -7.03 7.61
CA LEU A 30 28.10 -6.48 6.38
C LEU A 30 26.80 -7.19 5.98
N PHE A 31 26.78 -8.52 6.06
CA PHE A 31 25.57 -9.30 5.77
C PHE A 31 24.42 -8.97 6.72
N MET A 32 24.71 -8.83 8.01
CA MET A 32 23.71 -8.44 9.01
C MET A 32 23.21 -7.00 8.78
N GLY A 33 24.11 -6.07 8.47
CA GLY A 33 23.74 -4.69 8.10
C GLY A 33 22.86 -4.63 6.85
N PHE A 34 23.16 -5.44 5.84
CA PHE A 34 22.33 -5.56 4.64
C PHE A 34 20.92 -6.10 4.96
N MET A 35 20.83 -7.17 5.77
CA MET A 35 19.55 -7.74 6.19
C MET A 35 18.70 -6.77 7.02
N LEU A 36 19.32 -5.97 7.88
CA LEU A 36 18.61 -4.94 8.65
C LEU A 36 18.07 -3.83 7.74
N ASN A 37 18.85 -3.37 6.77
CA ASN A 37 18.41 -2.37 5.80
C ASN A 37 17.26 -2.87 4.91
N LEU A 38 17.29 -4.14 4.49
CA LEU A 38 16.17 -4.71 3.75
C LEU A 38 14.89 -4.70 4.59
N LYS A 39 14.97 -5.09 5.86
CA LYS A 39 13.80 -5.08 6.76
C LYS A 39 13.27 -3.67 7.00
N SER A 40 14.15 -2.69 7.22
CA SER A 40 13.73 -1.30 7.45
C SER A 40 13.05 -0.70 6.23
N ASN A 41 13.59 -0.91 5.03
CA ASN A 41 12.99 -0.45 3.78
C ASN A 41 11.63 -1.13 3.52
N LEU A 42 11.52 -2.44 3.79
CA LEU A 42 10.23 -3.14 3.70
C LEU A 42 9.21 -2.59 4.70
N SER A 43 9.65 -2.24 5.91
CA SER A 43 8.75 -1.64 6.91
C SER A 43 8.33 -0.21 6.56
N SER A 44 9.22 0.60 6.00
CA SER A 44 8.90 1.96 5.57
C SER A 44 7.92 1.96 4.41
N VAL A 45 8.15 1.14 3.37
CA VAL A 45 7.21 0.97 2.25
C VAL A 45 5.82 0.58 2.74
N ARG A 46 5.73 -0.35 3.71
CA ARG A 46 4.45 -0.75 4.31
C ARG A 46 3.74 0.36 5.06
N GLN A 47 4.51 1.23 5.74
CA GLN A 47 3.96 2.36 6.48
C GLN A 47 3.49 3.45 5.53
N ASP A 48 4.22 3.68 4.45
CA ASP A 48 3.86 4.61 3.38
C ASP A 48 2.60 4.15 2.65
N ASP A 49 2.47 2.86 2.32
CA ASP A 49 1.25 2.32 1.68
C ASP A 49 0.00 2.53 2.53
N LEU A 50 0.12 2.28 3.84
CA LEU A 50 -0.98 2.54 4.77
C LEU A 50 -1.31 4.03 4.83
N ALA A 51 -0.30 4.90 4.93
CA ALA A 51 -0.50 6.34 4.97
C ALA A 51 -1.19 6.87 3.70
N GLN A 52 -0.81 6.36 2.53
CA GLN A 52 -1.44 6.72 1.26
C GLN A 52 -2.91 6.29 1.19
N VAL A 53 -3.24 5.08 1.67
CA VAL A 53 -4.65 4.63 1.75
C VAL A 53 -5.44 5.46 2.77
N GLU A 54 -4.86 5.83 3.91
CA GLU A 54 -5.51 6.72 4.87
C GLU A 54 -5.75 8.11 4.29
N GLN A 55 -4.83 8.64 3.48
CA GLN A 55 -5.02 9.91 2.77
C GLN A 55 -6.20 9.84 1.80
N LEU A 56 -6.33 8.74 1.05
CA LEU A 56 -7.49 8.49 0.18
C LEU A 56 -8.80 8.48 0.98
N VAL A 57 -8.84 7.78 2.12
CA VAL A 57 -10.00 7.75 3.01
C VAL A 57 -10.32 9.14 3.57
N SER A 58 -9.30 9.91 3.94
CA SER A 58 -9.44 11.27 4.44
C SER A 58 -10.07 12.20 3.40
N VAL A 59 -9.66 12.11 2.13
CA VAL A 59 -10.27 12.89 1.04
C VAL A 59 -11.75 12.54 0.87
N LEU A 60 -12.11 11.25 0.92
CA LEU A 60 -13.51 10.82 0.84
C LEU A 60 -14.37 11.32 2.02
N LYS A 61 -13.78 11.43 3.22
CA LYS A 61 -14.43 11.96 4.43
C LYS A 61 -14.34 13.48 4.56
N THR A 62 -13.67 14.16 3.64
CA THR A 62 -13.42 15.60 3.77
C THR A 62 -14.74 16.38 3.67
N ARG A 63 -15.00 17.21 4.67
CA ARG A 63 -16.20 18.07 4.75
C ARG A 63 -16.34 19.05 3.57
N GLY A 64 -15.24 19.36 2.88
CA GLY A 64 -15.26 20.19 1.67
C GLY A 64 -15.95 19.53 0.48
N LEU A 65 -16.06 18.20 0.46
CA LEU A 65 -16.81 17.46 -0.57
C LEU A 65 -18.18 17.02 -0.06
N SER A 66 -18.34 16.67 1.23
CA SER A 66 -19.61 16.18 1.82
C SER A 66 -20.32 15.18 0.90
N LEU A 67 -19.60 14.11 0.53
CA LEU A 67 -20.08 13.12 -0.42
C LEU A 67 -21.27 12.33 0.15
N GLU A 68 -22.36 12.30 -0.60
CA GLU A 68 -23.57 11.52 -0.30
C GLU A 68 -23.71 10.44 -1.35
N TYR A 69 -23.99 9.20 -0.96
CA TYR A 69 -24.16 8.11 -1.92
C TYR A 69 -25.39 8.34 -2.79
N LYS A 70 -25.19 8.24 -4.12
CA LYS A 70 -26.25 8.40 -5.12
C LYS A 70 -26.60 7.08 -5.81
N GLY A 71 -25.64 6.16 -5.89
CA GLY A 71 -25.82 4.88 -6.56
C GLY A 71 -24.53 4.32 -7.14
N THR A 72 -24.66 3.30 -7.96
CA THR A 72 -23.57 2.71 -8.74
C THR A 72 -23.83 2.93 -10.23
N SER A 73 -22.81 3.36 -10.97
CA SER A 73 -22.89 3.56 -12.42
C SER A 73 -21.67 2.94 -13.09
N PHE A 74 -21.92 2.08 -14.09
CA PHE A 74 -20.87 1.29 -14.77
C PHE A 74 -19.95 0.54 -13.80
N GLY A 75 -20.51 -0.02 -12.72
CA GLY A 75 -19.74 -0.73 -11.68
C GLY A 75 -18.93 0.15 -10.73
N ASN A 76 -18.95 1.48 -10.89
CA ASN A 76 -18.26 2.42 -10.02
C ASN A 76 -19.24 3.13 -9.09
N VAL A 77 -18.81 3.42 -7.87
CA VAL A 77 -19.62 4.15 -6.88
C VAL A 77 -19.73 5.62 -7.29
N VAL A 78 -20.95 6.14 -7.26
CA VAL A 78 -21.28 7.53 -7.56
C VAL A 78 -21.79 8.21 -6.31
N PHE A 79 -21.20 9.36 -6.03
CA PHE A 79 -21.55 10.26 -4.96
C PHE A 79 -22.11 11.57 -5.51
N TYR A 80 -22.95 12.23 -4.74
CA TYR A 80 -23.35 13.61 -4.96
C TYR A 80 -22.69 14.49 -3.90
N SER A 81 -22.19 15.65 -4.31
CA SER A 81 -21.67 16.66 -3.39
C SER A 81 -22.63 17.85 -3.34
N PRO A 82 -23.41 18.03 -2.26
CA PRO A 82 -24.22 19.22 -2.07
C PRO A 82 -23.44 20.54 -2.13
N PRO A 83 -22.24 20.70 -1.49
CA PRO A 83 -21.53 21.98 -1.51
C PRO A 83 -20.99 22.34 -2.90
N ARG A 84 -20.74 21.35 -3.76
CA ARG A 84 -20.23 21.57 -5.12
C ARG A 84 -21.29 21.41 -6.22
N GLN A 85 -22.50 20.99 -5.86
CA GLN A 85 -23.61 20.72 -6.77
C GLN A 85 -23.22 19.83 -7.97
N ALA A 86 -22.36 18.83 -7.72
CA ALA A 86 -21.79 17.98 -8.76
C ALA A 86 -21.74 16.52 -8.32
N ASN A 87 -21.78 15.58 -9.28
CA ASN A 87 -21.55 14.18 -8.98
C ASN A 87 -20.07 13.83 -9.07
N TYR A 88 -19.66 12.95 -8.18
CA TYR A 88 -18.31 12.42 -8.08
C TYR A 88 -18.35 10.91 -8.27
N GLN A 89 -17.53 10.38 -9.17
CA GLN A 89 -17.41 8.96 -9.43
C GLN A 89 -16.03 8.47 -8.99
N LEU A 90 -16.00 7.45 -8.14
CA LEU A 90 -14.77 6.80 -7.72
C LEU A 90 -14.40 5.74 -8.75
N LYS A 91 -13.34 5.98 -9.52
CA LYS A 91 -12.90 5.13 -10.64
C LYS A 91 -11.52 4.54 -10.39
N TYR A 92 -11.30 3.35 -10.90
CA TYR A 92 -9.99 2.72 -10.99
C TYR A 92 -9.62 2.50 -12.46
N GLU A 93 -8.61 3.24 -12.93
CA GLU A 93 -8.12 3.15 -14.30
C GLU A 93 -6.61 3.41 -14.34
N ARG A 94 -5.89 2.68 -15.20
CA ARG A 94 -4.44 2.84 -15.41
C ARG A 94 -3.62 2.74 -14.10
N ASN A 95 -3.95 1.75 -13.26
CA ASN A 95 -3.32 1.50 -11.96
C ASN A 95 -3.44 2.69 -10.98
N LYS A 96 -4.48 3.51 -11.11
CA LYS A 96 -4.69 4.70 -10.30
C LYS A 96 -6.15 4.78 -9.88
N ILE A 97 -6.38 5.26 -8.66
CA ILE A 97 -7.72 5.57 -8.16
C ILE A 97 -7.96 7.07 -8.34
N TRP A 98 -9.09 7.40 -8.95
CA TRP A 98 -9.47 8.77 -9.29
C TRP A 98 -10.85 9.07 -8.71
N LEU A 99 -11.02 10.30 -8.25
CA LEU A 99 -12.32 10.89 -8.02
C LEU A 99 -12.62 11.84 -9.18
N ASN A 100 -13.55 11.43 -10.05
CA ASN A 100 -13.94 12.17 -11.24
C ASN A 100 -15.20 12.99 -10.97
N GLN A 101 -15.16 14.30 -11.23
CA GLN A 101 -16.31 15.19 -11.14
C GLN A 101 -16.98 15.32 -12.51
N ASP A 102 -18.10 14.61 -12.73
CA ASP A 102 -18.94 14.66 -13.95
C ASP A 102 -18.19 14.92 -15.28
N GLY A 103 -17.03 14.26 -15.48
CA GLY A 103 -16.22 14.37 -16.70
C GLY A 103 -15.43 15.67 -16.90
N GLN A 104 -15.48 16.62 -15.96
CA GLN A 104 -14.84 17.94 -16.07
C GLN A 104 -13.65 18.14 -15.12
N GLY A 105 -13.39 17.21 -14.21
CA GLY A 105 -12.26 17.30 -13.29
C GLY A 105 -11.82 15.95 -12.75
N TYR A 106 -10.51 15.74 -12.69
CA TYR A 106 -9.91 14.50 -12.19
C TYR A 106 -9.05 14.81 -10.98
N MET A 107 -9.42 14.27 -9.82
CA MET A 107 -8.58 14.28 -8.63
C MET A 107 -7.94 12.89 -8.46
N PRO A 108 -6.63 12.74 -8.73
CA PRO A 108 -5.94 11.50 -8.40
C PRO A 108 -5.90 11.33 -6.88
N LEU A 109 -6.32 10.17 -6.39
CA LEU A 109 -6.32 9.88 -4.95
C LEU A 109 -5.20 8.92 -4.56
N LEU A 110 -4.87 7.96 -5.43
CA LEU A 110 -3.85 6.95 -5.16
C LEU A 110 -3.21 6.45 -6.45
N PHE A 111 -1.90 6.22 -6.40
CA PHE A 111 -1.08 5.74 -7.51
C PHE A 111 -0.60 4.31 -7.28
N ASP A 112 -0.11 3.67 -8.34
CA ASP A 112 0.50 2.33 -8.32
C ASP A 112 -0.38 1.25 -7.67
N VAL A 113 -1.68 1.36 -7.88
CA VAL A 113 -2.70 0.42 -7.38
C VAL A 113 -2.80 -0.78 -8.30
N GLU A 114 -2.50 -1.96 -7.78
CA GLU A 114 -2.57 -3.23 -8.52
C GLU A 114 -4.00 -3.73 -8.70
N ALA A 115 -4.86 -3.50 -7.70
CA ALA A 115 -6.27 -3.88 -7.75
C ALA A 115 -7.09 -3.01 -6.80
N PHE A 116 -8.33 -2.74 -7.18
CA PHE A 116 -9.26 -1.96 -6.39
C PHE A 116 -10.65 -2.57 -6.45
N LYS A 117 -11.28 -2.73 -5.29
CA LYS A 117 -12.67 -3.17 -5.17
C LYS A 117 -13.41 -2.30 -4.17
N THR A 118 -14.68 -2.06 -4.45
CA THR A 118 -15.56 -1.25 -3.62
C THR A 118 -16.88 -1.98 -3.37
N LYS A 119 -17.37 -1.94 -2.14
CA LYS A 119 -18.69 -2.48 -1.80
C LYS A 119 -19.45 -1.51 -0.91
N TRP A 120 -20.62 -1.07 -1.36
CA TRP A 120 -21.49 -0.20 -0.59
C TRP A 120 -22.44 -1.02 0.29
N HIS A 121 -22.68 -0.51 1.50
CA HIS A 121 -23.58 -1.09 2.50
C HIS A 121 -24.60 -0.02 2.93
N ASP A 122 -25.83 -0.15 2.43
CA ASP A 122 -26.91 0.82 2.67
C ASP A 122 -27.35 0.90 4.14
N GLU A 123 -27.27 -0.21 4.88
CA GLU A 123 -27.71 -0.28 6.29
C GLU A 123 -26.95 0.69 7.19
N ASN A 124 -25.64 0.82 6.97
CA ASN A 124 -24.73 1.62 7.81
C ASN A 124 -24.16 2.85 7.09
N TYR A 125 -24.58 3.12 5.84
CA TYR A 125 -24.05 4.18 4.98
C TYR A 125 -22.53 4.07 4.82
N THR A 126 -22.08 2.86 4.57
CA THR A 126 -20.67 2.49 4.63
C THR A 126 -20.16 2.05 3.26
N LEU A 127 -18.96 2.49 2.89
CA LEU A 127 -18.20 1.98 1.76
C LEU A 127 -17.00 1.17 2.23
N ASP A 128 -16.97 -0.10 1.86
CA ASP A 128 -15.79 -0.95 1.97
C ASP A 128 -14.87 -0.73 0.77
N LEU A 129 -13.62 -0.44 1.05
CA LEU A 129 -12.52 -0.26 0.10
C LEU A 129 -11.52 -1.40 0.31
N GLU A 130 -11.24 -2.14 -0.76
CA GLU A 130 -10.15 -3.12 -0.80
C GLU A 130 -9.14 -2.68 -1.87
N VAL A 131 -7.96 -2.25 -1.42
CA VAL A 131 -6.88 -1.74 -2.26
C VAL A 131 -5.71 -2.71 -2.20
N LYS A 132 -5.15 -3.10 -3.35
CA LYS A 132 -3.91 -3.88 -3.42
C LYS A 132 -2.74 -2.97 -3.85
N LEU A 133 -1.74 -2.84 -2.97
CA LEU A 133 -0.51 -2.08 -3.17
C LEU A 133 0.69 -2.97 -2.84
N HIS A 134 1.71 -2.98 -3.69
CA HIS A 134 2.97 -3.71 -3.48
C HIS A 134 2.78 -5.15 -2.97
N GLY A 135 1.86 -5.91 -3.59
CA GLY A 135 1.54 -7.28 -3.23
C GLY A 135 0.70 -7.47 -1.95
N LYS A 136 0.33 -6.39 -1.24
CA LYS A 136 -0.47 -6.42 0.00
C LYS A 136 -1.88 -5.89 -0.24
N VAL A 137 -2.87 -6.57 0.34
CA VAL A 137 -4.26 -6.12 0.34
C VAL A 137 -4.53 -5.32 1.63
N ILE A 138 -4.98 -4.08 1.47
CA ILE A 138 -5.37 -3.17 2.54
C ILE A 138 -6.89 -2.95 2.44
N LYS A 139 -7.59 -3.22 3.54
CA LYS A 139 -9.05 -3.04 3.65
C LYS A 139 -9.38 -1.86 4.55
N ARG A 140 -10.27 -1.00 4.09
CA ARG A 140 -10.73 0.18 4.83
C ARG A 140 -12.22 0.39 4.67
N GLU A 141 -12.81 0.84 5.76
CA GLU A 141 -14.23 1.14 5.85
C GLU A 141 -14.41 2.67 5.94
N VAL A 142 -15.29 3.21 5.09
CA VAL A 142 -15.58 4.63 5.02
C VAL A 142 -17.07 4.85 5.30
N VAL A 143 -17.37 5.37 6.49
CA VAL A 143 -18.74 5.76 6.86
C VAL A 143 -19.04 7.15 6.35
N PHE A 144 -20.19 7.31 5.68
CA PHE A 144 -20.67 8.58 5.15
C PHE A 144 -21.87 9.09 5.97
N ALA A 145 -22.10 10.41 5.89
CA ALA A 145 -23.30 10.99 6.47
C ALA A 145 -24.54 10.59 5.67
N LYS A 146 -25.64 10.33 6.37
CA LYS A 146 -26.93 10.06 5.74
C LYS A 146 -27.35 11.26 4.88
N ALA A 147 -27.59 11.02 3.60
CA ALA A 147 -28.09 12.04 2.68
C ALA A 147 -29.39 12.64 3.23
N LYS A 148 -29.47 13.97 3.30
CA LYS A 148 -30.75 14.62 3.61
C LYS A 148 -31.67 14.46 2.39
N PRO A 149 -32.92 14.01 2.56
CA PRO A 149 -33.85 13.92 1.44
C PRO A 149 -33.97 15.30 0.77
N PRO A 150 -34.05 15.36 -0.58
CA PRO A 150 -34.22 16.62 -1.27
C PRO A 150 -35.51 17.29 -0.75
N LYS A 151 -35.40 18.54 -0.32
CA LYS A 151 -36.59 19.35 -0.05
C LYS A 151 -37.29 19.57 -1.39
N GLU A 152 -38.41 18.92 -1.61
CA GLU A 152 -39.36 19.31 -2.67
C GLU A 152 -39.67 20.80 -2.51
N LYS A 153 -39.53 21.54 -3.60
CA LYS A 153 -40.03 22.90 -3.78
C LYS A 153 -41.29 22.85 -4.62
#